data_AF-A0A6V7KU47-F1
#
_entry.id   AF-A0A6V7KU47-F1
#
_cell.length_a   1.000
_cell.length_b   1.000
_cell.length_c   1.000
_cell.angle_alpha   90.00
_cell.angle_beta   90.00
_cell.angle_gamma   90.00
#
_symmetry.space_group_name_H-M   'P 1'
#
loop_
_entity.id
_entity.type
_entity.pdbx_description
1 polymer ?
#
loop_
_entity_poly.entity_id
_entity_poly.type
_entity_poly.pdbx_seq_one_letter_code
_entity_poly.pdbx_strand_id
1 'polypeptide(L)'
;VAVNIPTAFTVDTRALPKGKQDDGKVSCTITNPSGGKTEKTITPVGDGTHKVNYTPFEEGKHTVDVQYDSVPVPGSPFPVNVKRICDPSKCKAFGPGLKKGIVNKVNKFTVETSDAGNGGLGLAIEGPSEARMTCVNNYDGSCSVEYVPTEPGDYDVAIKFGEKHIPGSPFRVPVELAPEDNAVIAYGPGLEPEKIREGVAAQFMVDTSKCPPAQLDIKLKTDKGQMQKPKIESRGGGLYEVTYQPPTAGANIQVGVLYGNKDIPDSPYNFKVHPACEPNKVVLSGPGVAPTTTASFPVDFVIDTSKAGYGDLEVQVL
;
A
#
# COMPACT_ATOMS: atom_id res chain seq x y z
N VAL A 1 -38.93 -10.51 -18.43
CA VAL A 1 -38.97 -9.80 -17.13
C VAL A 1 -37.57 -9.74 -16.56
N ALA A 2 -37.24 -8.77 -15.71
CA ALA A 2 -35.91 -8.61 -15.15
C ALA A 2 -35.86 -8.98 -13.66
N VAL A 3 -34.78 -9.63 -13.22
CA VAL A 3 -34.55 -9.96 -11.81
C VAL A 3 -34.53 -8.67 -10.97
N ASN A 4 -35.20 -8.69 -9.82
CA ASN A 4 -35.32 -7.60 -8.85
C ASN A 4 -35.96 -6.31 -9.38
N ILE A 5 -36.66 -6.37 -10.53
CA ILE A 5 -37.39 -5.23 -11.08
C ILE A 5 -38.89 -5.43 -10.86
N PRO A 6 -39.59 -4.48 -10.21
CA PRO A 6 -41.04 -4.52 -10.04
C PRO A 6 -41.74 -4.69 -11.39
N THR A 7 -42.57 -5.71 -11.47
CA THR A 7 -43.26 -6.13 -12.69
C THR A 7 -44.74 -6.28 -12.40
N ALA A 8 -45.58 -5.96 -13.38
CA ALA A 8 -47.02 -6.11 -13.24
C ALA A 8 -47.68 -6.65 -14.50
N PHE A 9 -48.82 -7.31 -14.31
CA PHE A 9 -49.77 -7.66 -15.37
C PHE A 9 -51.20 -7.43 -14.88
N THR A 10 -52.14 -7.44 -15.81
CA THR A 10 -53.56 -7.19 -15.54
C THR A 10 -54.38 -8.42 -15.85
N VAL A 11 -55.29 -8.79 -14.95
CA VAL A 11 -56.33 -9.79 -15.16
C VAL A 11 -57.65 -9.07 -15.42
N ASP A 12 -58.24 -9.30 -16.59
CA ASP A 12 -59.51 -8.70 -16.99
C ASP A 12 -60.66 -9.69 -16.80
N THR A 13 -61.61 -9.37 -15.92
CA THR A 13 -62.77 -10.24 -15.61
C THR A 13 -64.08 -9.68 -16.17
N ARG A 14 -64.05 -8.60 -16.96
CA ARG A 14 -65.26 -7.87 -17.41
C ARG A 14 -66.23 -8.70 -18.25
N ALA A 15 -65.72 -9.70 -18.97
CA ALA A 15 -66.52 -10.60 -19.81
C ALA A 15 -67.22 -11.73 -19.02
N LEU A 16 -66.93 -11.87 -17.72
CA LEU A 16 -67.52 -12.92 -16.88
C LEU A 16 -68.87 -12.47 -16.29
N PRO A 17 -69.81 -13.41 -16.04
CA PRO A 17 -71.09 -13.08 -15.43
C PRO A 17 -70.89 -12.45 -14.04
N LYS A 18 -71.39 -11.22 -13.85
CA LYS A 18 -71.21 -10.47 -12.60
C LYS A 18 -72.10 -11.06 -11.50
N GLY A 19 -71.49 -11.70 -10.50
CA GLY A 19 -72.14 -12.04 -9.22
C GLY A 19 -72.13 -10.85 -8.24
N LYS A 20 -72.91 -10.92 -7.15
CA LYS A 20 -73.05 -9.82 -6.17
C LYS A 20 -71.78 -9.47 -5.35
N GLN A 21 -70.69 -10.23 -5.51
CA GLN A 21 -69.41 -9.95 -4.88
C GLN A 21 -68.30 -10.62 -5.72
N ASP A 22 -67.47 -9.83 -6.39
CA ASP A 22 -66.33 -10.31 -7.20
C ASP A 22 -64.99 -10.16 -6.48
N ASP A 23 -65.00 -9.50 -5.32
CA ASP A 23 -63.82 -9.30 -4.49
C ASP A 23 -63.25 -10.65 -4.03
N GLY A 24 -61.98 -10.88 -4.33
CA GLY A 24 -61.22 -12.05 -3.88
C GLY A 24 -61.32 -13.30 -4.76
N LYS A 25 -62.02 -13.26 -5.91
CA LYS A 25 -62.09 -14.42 -6.82
C LYS A 25 -60.85 -14.63 -7.67
N VAL A 26 -60.09 -13.57 -7.93
CA VAL A 26 -58.82 -13.67 -8.67
C VAL A 26 -57.73 -14.11 -7.71
N SER A 27 -57.12 -15.26 -7.99
CA SER A 27 -55.93 -15.74 -7.29
C SER A 27 -54.77 -15.90 -8.26
N CYS A 28 -53.55 -15.68 -7.76
CA CYS A 28 -52.33 -15.80 -8.53
C CYS A 28 -51.27 -16.53 -7.68
N THR A 29 -50.51 -17.44 -8.27
CA THR A 29 -49.30 -18.03 -7.68
C THR A 29 -48.17 -17.92 -8.68
N ILE A 30 -47.02 -17.41 -8.22
CA ILE A 30 -45.81 -17.28 -9.04
C ILE A 30 -44.79 -18.28 -8.50
N THR A 31 -44.52 -19.32 -9.27
CA THR A 31 -43.56 -20.37 -8.91
C THR A 31 -42.23 -20.10 -9.59
N ASN A 32 -41.16 -20.13 -8.80
CA ASN A 32 -39.80 -19.86 -9.22
C ASN A 32 -39.16 -21.12 -9.82
N PRO A 33 -38.04 -20.99 -10.57
CA PRO A 33 -37.25 -22.12 -11.04
C PRO A 33 -36.80 -23.07 -9.92
N SER A 34 -36.52 -22.55 -8.72
CA SER A 34 -36.18 -23.34 -7.54
C SER A 34 -37.33 -24.17 -6.96
N GLY A 35 -38.57 -23.94 -7.41
CA GLY A 35 -39.80 -24.44 -6.78
C GLY A 35 -40.33 -23.55 -5.65
N GLY A 36 -39.59 -22.51 -5.26
CA GLY A 36 -40.06 -21.47 -4.33
C GLY A 36 -41.19 -20.64 -4.94
N LYS A 37 -41.78 -19.75 -4.13
CA LYS A 37 -42.85 -18.84 -4.59
C LYS A 37 -42.42 -17.39 -4.44
N THR A 38 -42.67 -16.58 -5.47
CA THR A 38 -42.50 -15.12 -5.42
C THR A 38 -43.74 -14.47 -4.81
N GLU A 39 -43.54 -13.55 -3.87
CA GLU A 39 -44.62 -12.74 -3.31
C GLU A 39 -45.23 -11.79 -4.35
N LYS A 40 -46.52 -11.51 -4.19
CA LYS A 40 -47.32 -10.74 -5.14
C LYS A 40 -48.45 -10.02 -4.43
N THR A 41 -48.86 -8.88 -4.98
CA THR A 41 -50.03 -8.13 -4.55
C THR A 41 -51.04 -8.06 -5.68
N ILE A 42 -52.31 -8.31 -5.37
CA ILE A 42 -53.43 -8.20 -6.31
C ILE A 42 -54.26 -7.00 -5.87
N THR A 43 -54.45 -6.03 -6.74
CA THR A 43 -55.20 -4.80 -6.45
C THR A 43 -56.34 -4.64 -7.47
N PRO A 44 -57.61 -4.63 -7.03
CA PRO A 44 -58.73 -4.32 -7.93
C PRO A 44 -58.63 -2.86 -8.39
N VAL A 45 -58.85 -2.61 -9.68
CA VAL A 45 -58.75 -1.26 -10.29
C VAL A 45 -60.10 -0.54 -10.33
N GLY A 46 -61.21 -1.25 -10.11
CA GLY A 46 -62.56 -0.68 -10.03
C GLY A 46 -63.36 -0.69 -11.34
N ASP A 47 -62.72 -1.00 -12.47
CA ASP A 47 -63.34 -1.14 -13.78
C ASP A 47 -63.65 -2.60 -14.17
N GLY A 48 -63.47 -3.55 -13.24
CA GLY A 48 -63.53 -4.99 -13.49
C GLY A 48 -62.19 -5.61 -13.87
N THR A 49 -61.08 -4.89 -13.69
CA THR A 49 -59.73 -5.44 -13.84
C THR A 49 -58.97 -5.52 -12.51
N HIS A 50 -58.00 -6.42 -12.44
CA HIS A 50 -57.16 -6.66 -11.26
C HIS A 50 -55.69 -6.56 -11.67
N LYS A 51 -54.95 -5.65 -11.03
CA LYS A 51 -53.51 -5.49 -11.26
C LYS A 51 -52.74 -6.39 -10.31
N VAL A 52 -51.90 -7.26 -10.87
CA VAL A 52 -50.99 -8.12 -10.11
C VAL A 52 -49.60 -7.52 -10.18
N ASN A 53 -48.99 -7.18 -9.04
CA ASN A 53 -47.61 -6.70 -8.95
C ASN A 53 -46.75 -7.75 -8.24
N TYR A 54 -45.53 -7.95 -8.74
CA TYR A 54 -44.54 -8.86 -8.14
C TYR A 54 -43.12 -8.44 -8.52
N THR A 55 -42.14 -8.86 -7.73
CA THR A 55 -40.71 -8.62 -7.98
C THR A 55 -40.00 -9.96 -8.01
N PRO A 56 -39.70 -10.54 -9.19
CA PRO A 56 -39.04 -11.83 -9.27
C PRO A 56 -37.58 -11.70 -8.83
N PHE A 57 -37.12 -12.58 -7.95
CA PHE A 57 -35.76 -12.53 -7.40
C PHE A 57 -34.83 -13.62 -7.96
N GLU A 58 -35.38 -14.60 -8.68
CA GLU A 58 -34.61 -15.66 -9.35
C GLU A 58 -34.51 -15.42 -10.85
N GLU A 59 -33.40 -15.85 -11.44
CA GLU A 59 -33.25 -15.94 -12.89
C GLU A 59 -33.79 -17.28 -13.40
N GLY A 60 -34.45 -17.27 -14.56
CA GLY A 60 -34.95 -18.48 -15.22
C GLY A 60 -36.45 -18.47 -15.47
N LYS A 61 -36.96 -19.63 -15.87
CA LYS A 61 -38.37 -19.83 -16.25
C LYS A 61 -39.26 -19.96 -15.01
N HIS A 62 -40.02 -18.92 -14.74
CA HIS A 62 -41.09 -18.92 -13.73
C HIS A 62 -42.40 -19.42 -14.35
N THR A 63 -43.33 -19.89 -13.52
CA THR A 63 -44.72 -20.14 -13.92
C THR A 63 -45.64 -19.23 -13.15
N VAL A 64 -46.57 -18.58 -13.85
CA VAL A 64 -47.60 -17.72 -13.26
C VAL A 64 -48.94 -18.42 -13.44
N ASP A 65 -49.45 -18.97 -12.35
CA ASP A 65 -50.75 -19.61 -12.27
C ASP A 65 -51.80 -18.58 -11.88
N VAL A 66 -52.76 -18.33 -12.76
CA VAL A 66 -53.88 -17.40 -12.54
C VAL A 66 -55.18 -18.18 -12.54
N GLN A 67 -55.97 -18.00 -11.49
CA GLN A 67 -57.27 -18.62 -11.36
C GLN A 67 -58.33 -17.57 -11.08
N TYR A 68 -59.54 -17.86 -11.53
CA TYR A 68 -60.75 -17.14 -11.18
C TYR A 68 -61.73 -18.12 -10.54
N ASP A 69 -62.17 -17.84 -9.32
CA ASP A 69 -63.08 -18.70 -8.54
C ASP A 69 -62.57 -20.16 -8.44
N SER A 70 -61.27 -20.31 -8.18
CA SER A 70 -60.55 -21.60 -8.13
C SER A 70 -60.46 -22.37 -9.47
N VAL A 71 -60.88 -21.76 -10.59
CA VAL A 71 -60.75 -22.34 -11.93
C VAL A 71 -59.62 -21.63 -12.69
N PRO A 72 -58.64 -22.35 -13.26
CA PRO A 72 -57.61 -21.76 -14.09
C PRO A 72 -58.18 -20.96 -15.27
N VAL A 73 -57.67 -19.75 -15.48
CA VAL A 73 -58.04 -18.96 -16.66
C VAL A 73 -57.43 -19.57 -17.93
N PRO A 74 -58.01 -19.35 -19.12
CA PRO A 74 -57.43 -19.83 -20.38
C PRO A 74 -55.96 -19.41 -20.53
N GLY A 75 -55.08 -20.38 -20.80
CA GLY A 75 -53.64 -20.16 -20.97
C GLY A 75 -52.82 -20.23 -19.67
N SER A 76 -53.45 -20.33 -18.50
CA SER A 76 -52.75 -20.61 -17.24
C SER A 76 -52.32 -22.09 -17.16
N PRO A 77 -51.10 -22.40 -16.66
CA PRO A 77 -50.05 -21.46 -16.23
C PRO A 77 -49.32 -20.78 -17.38
N PHE A 78 -48.97 -19.50 -17.17
CA PHE A 78 -48.17 -18.72 -18.12
C PHE A 78 -46.68 -18.85 -17.81
N PRO A 79 -45.83 -19.28 -18.77
CA PRO A 79 -44.39 -19.29 -18.57
C PRO A 79 -43.80 -17.87 -18.69
N VAL A 80 -43.00 -17.45 -17.71
CA VAL A 80 -42.32 -16.16 -17.70
C VAL A 80 -40.82 -16.35 -17.60
N ASN A 81 -40.09 -15.97 -18.64
CA ASN A 81 -38.63 -15.95 -18.59
C ASN A 81 -38.15 -14.65 -17.90
N VAL A 82 -37.53 -14.82 -16.73
CA VAL A 82 -36.86 -13.76 -15.99
C VAL A 82 -35.36 -13.84 -16.30
N LYS A 83 -34.74 -12.72 -16.67
CA LYS A 83 -33.31 -12.62 -16.98
C LYS A 83 -32.66 -11.56 -16.11
N ARG A 84 -31.37 -11.72 -15.81
CA ARG A 84 -30.58 -10.62 -15.29
C ARG A 84 -30.37 -9.59 -16.40
N ILE A 85 -30.64 -8.32 -16.10
CA ILE A 85 -30.26 -7.21 -16.97
C ILE A 85 -29.06 -6.55 -16.33
N CYS A 86 -27.94 -6.61 -17.05
CA CYS A 86 -26.73 -5.88 -16.71
C CYS A 86 -26.25 -5.09 -17.93
N ASP A 87 -25.70 -3.91 -17.68
CA ASP A 87 -25.07 -3.06 -18.66
C ASP A 87 -23.64 -2.72 -18.20
N PRO A 88 -22.65 -3.55 -18.59
CA PRO A 88 -21.26 -3.35 -18.22
C PRO A 88 -20.70 -1.99 -18.66
N SER A 89 -21.28 -1.35 -19.68
CA SER A 89 -20.84 -0.03 -20.15
C SER A 89 -21.07 1.09 -19.13
N LYS A 90 -21.92 0.84 -18.13
CA LYS A 90 -22.20 1.78 -17.03
C LYS A 90 -21.29 1.59 -15.81
N CYS A 91 -20.49 0.52 -15.79
CA CYS A 91 -19.46 0.36 -14.77
C CYS A 91 -18.34 1.38 -14.97
N LYS A 92 -17.74 1.83 -13.87
CA LYS A 92 -16.56 2.70 -13.89
C LYS A 92 -15.48 2.10 -13.01
N ALA A 93 -14.23 2.17 -13.45
CA ALA A 93 -13.09 1.80 -12.63
C ALA A 93 -12.05 2.91 -12.68
N PHE A 94 -11.55 3.30 -11.51
CA PHE A 94 -10.60 4.40 -11.39
C PHE A 94 -9.74 4.26 -10.14
N GLY A 95 -8.58 4.89 -10.15
CA GLY A 95 -7.64 4.91 -9.03
C GLY A 95 -6.19 4.83 -9.50
N PRO A 96 -5.23 5.10 -8.62
CA PRO A 96 -3.81 5.07 -8.96
C PRO A 96 -3.35 3.68 -9.41
N GLY A 97 -3.88 2.62 -8.80
CA GLY A 97 -3.53 1.23 -9.10
C GLY A 97 -3.96 0.73 -10.48
N LEU A 98 -4.74 1.49 -11.25
CA LEU A 98 -5.04 1.21 -12.67
C LEU A 98 -4.17 2.01 -13.65
N LYS A 99 -3.29 2.87 -13.14
CA LYS A 99 -2.42 3.73 -13.96
C LYS A 99 -0.94 3.36 -13.81
N LYS A 100 -0.51 3.10 -12.58
CA LYS A 100 0.86 2.71 -12.25
C LYS A 100 0.87 1.97 -10.92
N GLY A 101 1.70 0.93 -10.81
CA GLY A 101 1.91 0.20 -9.57
C GLY A 101 3.35 0.27 -9.06
N ILE A 102 3.53 -0.08 -7.79
CA ILE A 102 4.84 -0.21 -7.14
C ILE A 102 4.99 -1.60 -6.52
N VAL A 103 6.14 -2.23 -6.77
CA VAL A 103 6.51 -3.55 -6.22
C VAL A 103 6.50 -3.52 -4.69
N ASN A 104 5.95 -4.58 -4.07
CA ASN A 104 5.85 -4.77 -2.62
C ASN A 104 5.10 -3.65 -1.87
N LYS A 105 4.31 -2.84 -2.59
CA LYS A 105 3.43 -1.82 -2.02
C LYS A 105 1.98 -2.11 -2.37
N VAL A 106 1.08 -1.54 -1.56
CA VAL A 106 -0.35 -1.64 -1.79
C VAL A 106 -0.75 -0.68 -2.90
N ASN A 107 -1.27 -1.24 -4.00
CA ASN A 107 -1.80 -0.49 -5.13
C ASN A 107 -3.33 -0.55 -5.09
N LYS A 108 -4.01 0.60 -5.18
CA LYS A 108 -5.46 0.69 -4.92
C LYS A 108 -6.23 1.22 -6.11
N PHE A 109 -7.41 0.68 -6.33
CA PHE A 109 -8.41 1.25 -7.24
C PHE A 109 -9.83 0.92 -6.76
N THR A 110 -10.81 1.59 -7.35
CA THR A 110 -12.23 1.44 -7.04
C THR A 110 -13.01 1.08 -8.29
N VAL A 111 -14.01 0.21 -8.14
CA VAL A 111 -14.97 -0.14 -9.18
C VAL A 111 -16.37 0.26 -8.73
N GLU A 112 -17.08 1.06 -9.53
CA GLU A 112 -18.47 1.45 -9.33
C GLU A 112 -19.38 0.64 -10.27
N THR A 113 -20.43 0.04 -9.72
CA THR A 113 -21.38 -0.81 -10.48
C THR A 113 -22.86 -0.44 -10.25
N SER A 114 -23.14 0.63 -9.49
CA SER A 114 -24.49 1.05 -9.10
C SER A 114 -25.46 1.19 -10.28
N ASP A 115 -24.99 1.76 -11.40
CA ASP A 115 -25.82 2.01 -12.58
C ASP A 115 -25.86 0.83 -13.57
N ALA A 116 -25.05 -0.20 -13.34
CA ALA A 116 -24.86 -1.31 -14.28
C ALA A 116 -25.91 -2.42 -14.14
N GLY A 117 -26.82 -2.34 -13.17
CA GLY A 117 -27.85 -3.34 -12.93
C GLY A 117 -27.35 -4.56 -12.16
N ASN A 118 -27.96 -5.72 -12.38
CA ASN A 118 -27.72 -6.91 -11.56
C ASN A 118 -26.75 -7.88 -12.27
N GLY A 119 -25.46 -7.78 -11.95
CA GLY A 119 -24.38 -8.59 -12.53
C GLY A 119 -23.30 -8.92 -11.50
N GLY A 120 -22.58 -10.03 -11.72
CA GLY A 120 -21.42 -10.39 -10.90
C GLY A 120 -20.18 -9.61 -11.32
N LEU A 121 -19.41 -9.13 -10.35
CA LEU A 121 -18.10 -8.48 -10.58
C LEU A 121 -17.00 -9.55 -10.57
N GLY A 122 -16.28 -9.67 -11.68
CA GLY A 122 -15.09 -10.52 -11.82
C GLY A 122 -13.82 -9.67 -11.92
N LEU A 123 -12.80 -10.03 -11.14
CA LEU A 123 -11.50 -9.36 -11.11
C LEU A 123 -10.39 -10.39 -11.31
N ALA A 124 -9.46 -10.12 -12.22
CA ALA A 124 -8.25 -10.88 -12.42
C ALA A 124 -7.07 -9.94 -12.67
N ILE A 125 -5.89 -10.31 -12.19
CA ILE A 125 -4.65 -9.58 -12.38
C ILE A 125 -3.63 -10.58 -12.91
N GLU A 126 -3.20 -10.38 -14.15
CA GLU A 126 -2.22 -11.24 -14.83
C GLU A 126 -0.95 -10.43 -15.10
N GLY A 127 0.22 -11.02 -14.89
CA GLY A 127 1.49 -10.32 -15.08
C GLY A 127 2.69 -11.21 -14.72
N PRO A 128 3.89 -10.61 -14.60
CA PRO A 128 5.13 -11.33 -14.26
C PRO A 128 5.06 -12.15 -12.98
N SER A 129 4.29 -11.70 -11.98
CA SER A 129 4.06 -12.42 -10.73
C SER A 129 2.56 -12.55 -10.42
N GLU A 130 2.19 -13.53 -9.59
CA GLU A 130 0.89 -13.49 -8.93
C GLU A 130 0.83 -12.30 -7.97
N ALA A 131 -0.20 -11.47 -8.09
CA ALA A 131 -0.43 -10.36 -7.18
C ALA A 131 -1.50 -10.74 -6.15
N ARG A 132 -1.18 -10.61 -4.85
CA ARG A 132 -2.17 -10.86 -3.80
C ARG A 132 -3.22 -9.75 -3.83
N MET A 133 -4.48 -10.11 -4.08
CA MET A 133 -5.59 -9.16 -4.21
C MET A 133 -6.58 -9.27 -3.04
N THR A 134 -7.10 -8.13 -2.59
CA THR A 134 -8.24 -8.03 -1.68
C THR A 134 -9.31 -7.13 -2.29
N CYS A 135 -10.57 -7.48 -2.08
CA CYS A 135 -11.72 -6.71 -2.56
C CYS A 135 -12.69 -6.49 -1.40
N VAL A 136 -13.10 -5.24 -1.19
CA VAL A 136 -14.01 -4.82 -0.13
C VAL A 136 -15.22 -4.15 -0.77
N ASN A 137 -16.42 -4.65 -0.47
CA ASN A 137 -17.66 -3.98 -0.86
C ASN A 137 -17.94 -2.82 0.11
N ASN A 138 -18.10 -1.60 -0.41
CA ASN A 138 -18.35 -0.41 0.39
C ASN A 138 -19.83 -0.22 0.73
N TYR A 139 -20.73 -1.09 0.24
CA TYR A 139 -22.19 -1.05 0.44
C TYR A 139 -22.89 0.22 -0.10
N ASP A 140 -22.19 1.01 -0.91
CA ASP A 140 -22.70 2.20 -1.61
C ASP A 140 -22.80 1.99 -3.14
N GLY A 141 -22.62 0.75 -3.59
CA GLY A 141 -22.54 0.40 -5.01
C GLY A 141 -21.13 0.49 -5.61
N SER A 142 -20.11 0.69 -4.78
CA SER A 142 -18.70 0.61 -5.15
C SER A 142 -17.95 -0.51 -4.40
N CYS A 143 -16.83 -0.96 -5.00
CA CYS A 143 -15.92 -1.94 -4.44
C CYS A 143 -14.49 -1.37 -4.45
N SER A 144 -13.82 -1.40 -3.30
CA SER A 144 -12.41 -1.03 -3.16
C SER A 144 -11.53 -2.26 -3.39
N VAL A 145 -10.56 -2.16 -4.28
CA VAL A 145 -9.63 -3.24 -4.63
C VAL A 145 -8.22 -2.83 -4.28
N GLU A 146 -7.49 -3.72 -3.62
CA GLU A 146 -6.07 -3.56 -3.34
C GLU A 146 -5.29 -4.76 -3.88
N TYR A 147 -4.10 -4.52 -4.44
CA TYR A 147 -3.21 -5.59 -4.84
C TYR A 147 -1.74 -5.27 -4.55
N VAL A 148 -0.94 -6.32 -4.31
CA VAL A 148 0.49 -6.23 -4.01
C VAL A 148 1.28 -7.10 -5.01
N PRO A 149 1.90 -6.50 -6.05
CA PRO A 149 2.77 -7.21 -6.98
C PRO A 149 4.17 -7.39 -6.37
N THR A 150 4.83 -8.50 -6.68
CA THR A 150 6.18 -8.82 -6.15
C THR A 150 7.29 -8.67 -7.18
N GLU A 151 6.95 -8.49 -8.46
CA GLU A 151 7.91 -8.29 -9.55
C GLU A 151 7.55 -7.06 -10.38
N PRO A 152 8.55 -6.35 -10.97
CA PRO A 152 8.30 -5.26 -11.89
C PRO A 152 7.88 -5.78 -13.27
N GLY A 153 7.10 -4.98 -14.00
CA GLY A 153 6.68 -5.26 -15.37
C GLY A 153 5.24 -4.80 -15.64
N ASP A 154 4.72 -5.15 -16.81
CA ASP A 154 3.35 -4.80 -17.19
C ASP A 154 2.37 -5.85 -16.66
N TYR A 155 1.34 -5.39 -15.95
CA TYR A 155 0.25 -6.21 -15.44
C TYR A 155 -1.06 -5.84 -16.14
N ASP A 156 -1.83 -6.84 -16.54
CA ASP A 156 -3.17 -6.68 -17.09
C ASP A 156 -4.22 -6.90 -15.99
N VAL A 157 -4.91 -5.82 -15.61
CA VAL A 157 -6.01 -5.85 -14.65
C VAL A 157 -7.33 -6.01 -15.41
N ALA A 158 -7.86 -7.22 -15.45
CA ALA A 158 -9.12 -7.55 -16.09
C ALA A 158 -10.29 -7.39 -15.10
N ILE A 159 -11.18 -6.46 -15.43
CA ILE A 159 -12.44 -6.21 -14.71
C ILE A 159 -13.61 -6.58 -15.61
N LYS A 160 -14.47 -7.48 -15.15
CA LYS A 160 -15.67 -7.93 -15.85
C LYS A 160 -16.92 -7.71 -14.99
N PHE A 161 -18.03 -7.36 -15.62
CA PHE A 161 -19.35 -7.30 -15.01
C PHE A 161 -20.33 -8.14 -15.83
N GLY A 162 -21.01 -9.11 -15.20
CA GLY A 162 -21.90 -10.04 -15.90
C GLY A 162 -21.19 -10.79 -17.04
N GLU A 163 -20.01 -11.33 -16.76
CA GLU A 163 -19.14 -12.07 -17.72
C GLU A 163 -18.58 -11.25 -18.90
N LYS A 164 -18.75 -9.92 -18.92
CA LYS A 164 -18.26 -9.03 -19.99
C LYS A 164 -17.32 -7.97 -19.45
N HIS A 165 -16.32 -7.57 -20.23
CA HIS A 165 -15.40 -6.49 -19.86
C HIS A 165 -16.13 -5.15 -19.71
N ILE A 166 -15.75 -4.39 -18.69
CA ILE A 166 -16.17 -2.99 -18.53
C ILE A 166 -15.35 -2.08 -19.46
N PRO A 167 -15.74 -0.83 -19.70
CA PRO A 167 -14.93 0.13 -20.47
C PRO A 167 -13.52 0.26 -19.90
N GLY A 168 -12.51 0.15 -20.78
CA GLY A 168 -11.09 0.25 -20.42
C GLY A 168 -10.45 -1.06 -19.94
N SER A 169 -11.23 -2.11 -19.71
CA SER A 169 -10.72 -3.43 -19.31
C SER A 169 -10.32 -4.29 -20.52
N PRO A 170 -9.18 -5.02 -20.47
CA PRO A 170 -8.20 -5.02 -19.40
C PRO A 170 -7.38 -3.73 -19.34
N PHE A 171 -7.06 -3.28 -18.12
CA PHE A 171 -6.20 -2.13 -17.89
C PHE A 171 -4.74 -2.59 -17.83
N ARG A 172 -3.91 -2.13 -18.76
CA ARG A 172 -2.48 -2.39 -18.74
C ARG A 172 -1.77 -1.42 -17.78
N VAL A 173 -1.21 -1.94 -16.70
CA VAL A 173 -0.61 -1.17 -15.61
C VAL A 173 0.91 -1.45 -15.53
N PRO A 174 1.77 -0.46 -15.80
CA PRO A 174 3.20 -0.60 -15.54
C PRO A 174 3.46 -0.61 -14.03
N VAL A 175 4.10 -1.67 -13.54
CA VAL A 175 4.55 -1.82 -12.16
C VAL A 175 6.06 -1.63 -12.12
N GLU A 176 6.51 -0.64 -11.34
CA GLU A 176 7.92 -0.31 -11.19
C GLU A 176 8.42 -0.65 -9.78
N LEU A 177 9.74 -0.78 -9.64
CA LEU A 177 10.36 -0.79 -8.32
C LEU A 177 10.06 0.55 -7.63
N ALA A 178 9.84 0.51 -6.31
CA ALA A 178 9.72 1.72 -5.53
C ALA A 178 10.96 2.59 -5.79
N PRO A 179 10.80 3.91 -6.05
CA PRO A 179 11.92 4.82 -5.92
C PRO A 179 12.52 4.59 -4.53
N GLU A 180 13.79 4.21 -4.48
CA GLU A 180 14.51 4.03 -3.23
C GLU A 180 14.74 5.39 -2.59
N ASP A 181 13.71 5.96 -1.98
CA ASP A 181 13.92 7.00 -1.00
C ASP A 181 14.60 6.32 0.20
N ASN A 182 15.90 6.53 0.33
CA ASN A 182 16.68 6.32 1.56
C ASN A 182 16.94 4.87 2.03
N ALA A 183 17.11 3.90 1.12
CA ALA A 183 17.49 2.54 1.54
C ALA A 183 18.99 2.40 1.88
N VAL A 184 19.85 3.31 1.41
CA VAL A 184 21.27 3.35 1.77
C VAL A 184 21.48 4.19 3.01
N ILE A 185 22.12 3.62 4.04
CA ILE A 185 22.36 4.29 5.32
C ILE A 185 23.88 4.38 5.54
N ALA A 186 24.40 5.55 5.88
CA ALA A 186 25.77 5.71 6.35
C ALA A 186 25.81 6.12 7.83
N TYR A 187 26.64 5.46 8.62
CA TYR A 187 26.72 5.69 10.06
C TYR A 187 28.09 5.31 10.63
N GLY A 188 28.49 5.96 11.73
CA GLY A 188 29.72 5.64 12.45
C GLY A 188 30.52 6.88 12.83
N PRO A 189 31.60 6.70 13.64
CA PRO A 189 32.34 7.81 14.24
C PRO A 189 33.00 8.72 13.21
N GLY A 190 33.32 8.21 12.01
CA GLY A 190 33.86 8.98 10.90
C GLY A 190 32.85 9.92 10.22
N LEU A 191 31.60 9.96 10.66
CA LEU A 191 30.60 10.94 10.22
C LEU A 191 30.10 11.82 11.39
N GLU A 192 30.65 11.63 12.59
CA GLU A 192 30.27 12.39 13.79
C GLU A 192 31.20 13.61 13.97
N PRO A 193 30.69 14.85 13.90
CA PRO A 193 31.53 16.06 13.92
C PRO A 193 32.55 16.11 15.07
N GLU A 194 32.11 15.75 16.27
CA GLU A 194 32.91 15.84 17.49
C GLU A 194 34.05 14.82 17.57
N LYS A 195 34.06 13.79 16.71
CA LYS A 195 35.04 12.69 16.73
C LYS A 195 36.13 12.82 15.68
N ILE A 196 36.04 13.79 14.78
CA ILE A 196 36.98 13.93 13.67
C ILE A 196 38.23 14.69 14.14
N ARG A 197 39.37 14.01 14.07
CA ARG A 197 40.64 14.48 14.63
C ARG A 197 41.73 14.43 13.57
N GLU A 198 42.57 15.46 13.53
CA GLU A 198 43.70 15.55 12.60
C GLU A 198 44.57 14.29 12.63
N GLY A 199 44.89 13.74 11.46
CA GLY A 199 45.79 12.60 11.32
C GLY A 199 45.27 11.25 11.85
N VAL A 200 44.17 11.21 12.60
CA VAL A 200 43.57 10.00 13.15
C VAL A 200 42.59 9.42 12.13
N ALA A 201 42.78 8.16 11.73
CA ALA A 201 41.91 7.50 10.77
C ALA A 201 40.43 7.49 11.24
N ALA A 202 39.56 8.09 10.44
CA ALA A 202 38.13 8.18 10.67
C ALA A 202 37.42 7.07 9.89
N GLN A 203 36.46 6.39 10.53
CA GLN A 203 35.81 5.19 9.98
C GLN A 203 34.28 5.27 10.08
N PHE A 204 33.58 4.85 9.03
CA PHE A 204 32.13 4.70 9.05
C PHE A 204 31.68 3.53 8.16
N MET A 205 30.46 3.08 8.38
CA MET A 205 29.81 2.01 7.64
C MET A 205 28.80 2.60 6.65
N VAL A 206 28.66 1.95 5.49
CA VAL A 206 27.58 2.18 4.53
C VAL A 206 26.83 0.86 4.33
N ASP A 207 25.54 0.86 4.63
CA ASP A 207 24.63 -0.27 4.45
C ASP A 207 23.80 -0.06 3.19
N THR A 208 24.03 -0.91 2.19
CA THR A 208 23.30 -0.97 0.91
C THR A 208 22.53 -2.29 0.77
N SER A 209 22.36 -3.06 1.85
CA SER A 209 21.79 -4.42 1.83
C SER A 209 20.36 -4.50 1.28
N LYS A 210 19.65 -3.38 1.29
CA LYS A 210 18.26 -3.25 0.81
C LYS A 210 18.15 -2.69 -0.61
N CYS A 211 19.28 -2.48 -1.27
CA CYS A 211 19.36 -1.89 -2.60
C CYS A 211 19.88 -2.92 -3.62
N PRO A 212 19.46 -2.85 -4.90
CA PRO A 212 20.14 -3.55 -5.98
C PRO A 212 21.64 -3.20 -6.01
N PRO A 213 22.49 -4.12 -6.53
CA PRO A 213 23.91 -3.85 -6.69
C PRO A 213 24.17 -2.62 -7.56
N ALA A 214 24.89 -1.64 -7.02
CA ALA A 214 25.34 -0.44 -7.73
C ALA A 214 26.72 0.00 -7.20
N GLN A 215 27.33 0.97 -7.86
CA GLN A 215 28.63 1.53 -7.47
C GLN A 215 28.48 2.43 -6.23
N LEU A 216 29.33 2.22 -5.22
CA LEU A 216 29.51 3.10 -4.06
C LEU A 216 30.74 4.00 -4.29
N ASP A 217 30.55 5.31 -4.23
CA ASP A 217 31.61 6.31 -4.38
C ASP A 217 31.64 7.27 -3.18
N ILE A 218 32.84 7.59 -2.70
CA ILE A 218 33.07 8.53 -1.60
C ILE A 218 33.85 9.73 -2.13
N LYS A 219 33.27 10.92 -2.03
CA LYS A 219 33.87 12.19 -2.48
C LYS A 219 34.26 13.04 -1.27
N LEU A 220 35.57 13.18 -1.04
CA LEU A 220 36.11 14.00 0.03
C LEU A 220 36.53 15.38 -0.52
N LYS A 221 36.09 16.46 0.14
CA LYS A 221 36.57 17.82 -0.14
C LYS A 221 37.02 18.49 1.16
N THR A 222 38.02 19.35 1.07
CA THR A 222 38.47 20.17 2.20
C THR A 222 38.84 21.58 1.75
N ASP A 223 38.75 22.55 2.64
CA ASP A 223 39.18 23.93 2.41
C ASP A 223 40.69 24.15 2.70
N LYS A 224 41.34 23.22 3.41
CA LYS A 224 42.74 23.30 3.81
C LYS A 224 43.44 21.96 3.69
N GLY A 225 44.61 21.96 3.04
CA GLY A 225 45.40 20.75 2.82
C GLY A 225 44.90 19.92 1.65
N GLN A 226 45.32 18.65 1.61
CA GLN A 226 44.89 17.68 0.60
C GLN A 226 44.26 16.47 1.27
N MET A 227 43.23 15.94 0.63
CA MET A 227 42.59 14.69 1.05
C MET A 227 43.21 13.51 0.30
N GLN A 228 43.58 12.47 1.03
CA GLN A 228 43.88 11.18 0.43
C GLN A 228 42.58 10.51 -0.05
N LYS A 229 42.69 9.59 -1.02
CA LYS A 229 41.54 8.79 -1.44
C LYS A 229 41.06 7.93 -0.25
N PRO A 230 39.75 7.89 0.02
CA PRO A 230 39.22 7.00 1.06
C PRO A 230 39.46 5.54 0.67
N LYS A 231 39.67 4.71 1.68
CA LYS A 231 39.71 3.25 1.54
C LYS A 231 38.30 2.72 1.75
N ILE A 232 37.80 1.93 0.82
CA ILE A 232 36.47 1.30 0.87
C ILE A 232 36.68 -0.21 0.85
N GLU A 233 36.21 -0.91 1.88
CA GLU A 233 36.30 -2.37 1.99
C GLU A 233 34.89 -2.96 2.08
N SER A 234 34.56 -3.92 1.21
CA SER A 234 33.31 -4.68 1.37
C SER A 234 33.43 -5.67 2.54
N ARG A 235 32.44 -5.67 3.42
CA ARG A 235 32.27 -6.65 4.51
C ARG A 235 31.31 -7.78 4.13
N GLY A 236 30.79 -7.77 2.89
CA GLY A 236 29.77 -8.71 2.42
C GLY A 236 28.34 -8.27 2.76
N GLY A 237 27.35 -8.88 2.12
CA GLY A 237 25.92 -8.63 2.42
C GLY A 237 25.44 -7.19 2.15
N GLY A 238 26.12 -6.43 1.29
CA GLY A 238 25.82 -5.01 1.04
C GLY A 238 26.38 -4.05 2.09
N LEU A 239 27.24 -4.51 3.00
CA LEU A 239 27.93 -3.65 3.96
C LEU A 239 29.32 -3.25 3.45
N TYR A 240 29.64 -1.97 3.56
CA TYR A 240 30.94 -1.40 3.21
C TYR A 240 31.50 -0.62 4.39
N GLU A 241 32.77 -0.83 4.70
CA GLU A 241 33.53 -0.01 5.65
C GLU A 241 34.35 1.02 4.88
N VAL A 242 34.21 2.29 5.26
CA VAL A 242 34.94 3.40 4.68
C VAL A 242 35.90 3.97 5.72
N THR A 243 37.17 4.10 5.35
CA THR A 243 38.20 4.75 6.17
C THR A 243 38.82 5.92 5.41
N TYR A 244 38.99 7.06 6.07
CA TYR A 244 39.74 8.19 5.53
C TYR A 244 40.57 8.88 6.62
N GLN A 245 41.61 9.62 6.23
CA GLN A 245 42.46 10.36 7.16
C GLN A 245 42.12 11.86 7.10
N PRO A 246 41.65 12.47 8.20
CA PRO A 246 41.40 13.90 8.25
C PRO A 246 42.70 14.71 8.06
N PRO A 247 42.63 15.88 7.40
CA PRO A 247 43.76 16.76 7.14
C PRO A 247 44.12 17.55 8.42
N THR A 248 44.67 18.75 8.29
CA THR A 248 45.10 19.58 9.41
C THR A 248 43.94 20.08 10.28
N ALA A 249 44.17 20.22 11.59
CA ALA A 249 43.18 20.79 12.50
C ALA A 249 42.70 22.19 12.06
N GLY A 250 41.41 22.45 12.24
CA GLY A 250 40.75 23.68 11.83
C GLY A 250 40.38 23.74 10.34
N ALA A 251 40.64 22.69 9.56
CA ALA A 251 40.06 22.50 8.23
C ALA A 251 38.57 22.17 8.32
N ASN A 252 37.79 22.61 7.35
CA ASN A 252 36.44 22.10 7.09
C ASN A 252 36.55 20.97 6.06
N ILE A 253 35.83 19.88 6.30
CA ILE A 253 35.79 18.74 5.40
C ILE A 253 34.32 18.42 5.06
N GLN A 254 34.12 18.04 3.81
CA GLN A 254 32.86 17.55 3.28
C GLN A 254 33.04 16.10 2.82
N VAL A 255 32.21 15.19 3.35
CA VAL A 255 32.16 13.77 2.98
C VAL A 255 30.87 13.51 2.20
N GLY A 256 31.00 13.42 0.88
CA GLY A 256 29.92 12.97 -0.01
C GLY A 256 29.92 11.46 -0.14
N VAL A 257 28.77 10.84 0.01
CA VAL A 257 28.53 9.40 -0.11
C VAL A 257 27.49 9.20 -1.20
N LEU A 258 27.90 8.56 -2.30
CA LEU A 258 27.07 8.36 -3.47
C LEU A 258 26.88 6.87 -3.73
N TYR A 259 25.66 6.47 -4.05
CA TYR A 259 25.33 5.12 -4.49
C TYR A 259 24.59 5.18 -5.82
N GLY A 260 25.08 4.49 -6.85
CA GLY A 260 24.52 4.58 -8.20
C GLY A 260 24.56 6.01 -8.79
N ASN A 261 25.63 6.75 -8.52
CA ASN A 261 25.82 8.16 -8.92
C ASN A 261 24.84 9.18 -8.30
N LYS A 262 24.10 8.82 -7.25
CA LYS A 262 23.22 9.73 -6.51
C LYS A 262 23.67 9.85 -5.06
N ASP A 263 23.56 11.04 -4.48
CA ASP A 263 23.79 11.24 -3.05
C ASP A 263 22.79 10.42 -2.22
N ILE A 264 23.27 9.77 -1.17
CA ILE A 264 22.43 9.08 -0.18
C ILE A 264 21.78 10.12 0.75
N PRO A 265 20.73 9.77 1.51
CA PRO A 265 20.24 10.62 2.60
C PRO A 265 21.34 11.16 3.51
N ASP A 266 21.17 12.40 3.94
CA ASP A 266 22.08 13.17 4.82
C ASP A 266 23.47 13.47 4.23
N SER A 267 23.75 12.96 3.03
CA SER A 267 24.93 13.35 2.28
C SER A 267 24.71 14.71 1.58
N PRO A 268 25.72 15.59 1.54
CA PRO A 268 27.05 15.42 2.11
C PRO A 268 27.13 15.80 3.60
N TYR A 269 27.98 15.09 4.34
CA TYR A 269 28.30 15.38 5.74
C TYR A 269 29.38 16.46 5.83
N ASN A 270 29.20 17.47 6.68
CA ASN A 270 30.15 18.58 6.81
C ASN A 270 30.55 18.76 8.28
N PHE A 271 31.85 18.85 8.55
CA PHE A 271 32.36 19.05 9.90
C PHE A 271 33.76 19.69 9.90
N LYS A 272 34.16 20.19 11.07
CA LYS A 272 35.47 20.80 11.32
C LYS A 272 36.42 19.76 11.93
N VAL A 273 37.66 19.74 11.46
CA VAL A 273 38.71 18.85 11.99
C VAL A 273 39.23 19.42 13.31
N HIS A 274 39.21 18.62 14.36
CA HIS A 274 39.76 18.99 15.66
C HIS A 274 41.24 18.59 15.79
N PRO A 275 42.02 19.24 16.66
CA PRO A 275 43.39 18.81 17.00
C PRO A 275 43.41 17.36 17.49
N ALA A 276 44.43 16.58 17.13
CA ALA A 276 44.58 15.19 17.57
C ALA A 276 44.54 15.05 19.09
N CYS A 277 45.23 15.98 19.78
CA CYS A 277 45.30 16.08 21.24
C CYS A 277 44.89 17.48 21.69
N GLU A 278 44.19 17.55 22.82
CA GLU A 278 43.81 18.77 23.52
C GLU A 278 44.26 18.69 25.00
N PRO A 279 45.56 18.94 25.29
CA PRO A 279 46.12 18.76 26.64
C PRO A 279 45.41 19.58 27.72
N ASN A 280 44.87 20.75 27.36
CA ASN A 280 44.12 21.61 28.27
C ASN A 280 42.79 21.01 28.76
N LYS A 281 42.36 19.88 28.20
CA LYS A 281 41.18 19.12 28.65
C LYS A 281 41.52 17.96 29.58
N VAL A 282 42.80 17.71 29.86
CA VAL A 282 43.24 16.75 30.87
C VAL A 282 42.93 17.32 32.25
N VAL A 283 42.26 16.53 33.09
CA VAL A 283 41.94 16.93 34.46
C VAL A 283 42.71 16.05 35.44
N LEU A 284 43.40 16.68 36.38
CA LEU A 284 44.14 16.02 37.45
C LEU A 284 43.36 16.18 38.76
N SER A 285 43.18 15.11 39.51
CA SER A 285 42.42 15.14 40.76
C SER A 285 42.94 14.11 41.77
N GLY A 286 42.67 14.32 43.06
CA GLY A 286 42.98 13.35 44.12
C GLY A 286 44.02 13.85 45.15
N PRO A 287 44.22 13.09 46.24
CA PRO A 287 45.09 13.51 47.35
C PRO A 287 46.55 13.76 46.99
N GLY A 288 47.09 13.05 45.99
CA GLY A 288 48.49 13.16 45.57
C GLY A 288 48.84 14.46 44.82
N VAL A 289 47.82 15.23 44.41
CA VAL A 289 47.97 16.48 43.64
C VAL A 289 47.31 17.67 44.35
N ALA A 290 46.88 17.45 45.59
CA ALA A 290 46.35 18.50 46.45
C ALA A 290 47.50 19.43 46.93
N PRO A 291 47.20 20.70 47.31
CA PRO A 291 48.22 21.63 47.80
C PRO A 291 48.99 21.14 49.04
N THR A 292 48.40 20.22 49.80
CA THR A 292 49.02 19.59 50.97
C THR A 292 48.73 18.10 50.95
N THR A 293 49.68 17.30 51.42
CA THR A 293 49.54 15.84 51.49
C THR A 293 50.30 15.28 52.70
N THR A 294 50.01 14.04 53.09
CA THR A 294 50.63 13.40 54.25
C THR A 294 51.94 12.72 53.84
N ALA A 295 53.04 13.14 54.45
CA ALA A 295 54.33 12.49 54.22
C ALA A 295 54.34 11.03 54.70
N SER A 296 55.13 10.20 54.04
CA SER A 296 55.40 8.80 54.40
C SER A 296 54.27 7.78 54.16
N PHE A 297 53.17 8.20 53.55
CA PHE A 297 52.09 7.30 53.09
C PHE A 297 51.89 7.41 51.58
N PRO A 298 51.55 6.31 50.87
CA PRO A 298 51.14 6.38 49.47
C PRO A 298 49.93 7.31 49.30
N VAL A 299 49.97 8.15 48.27
CA VAL A 299 48.87 9.03 47.90
C VAL A 299 48.53 8.82 46.43
N ASP A 300 47.24 8.75 46.14
CA ASP A 300 46.75 8.51 44.79
C ASP A 300 46.35 9.82 44.11
N PHE A 301 46.39 9.83 42.79
CA PHE A 301 45.75 10.82 41.95
C PHE A 301 45.18 10.16 40.69
N VAL A 302 44.21 10.83 40.08
CA VAL A 302 43.52 10.41 38.88
C VAL A 302 43.78 11.43 37.79
N ILE A 303 44.21 10.93 36.62
CA ILE A 303 44.33 11.69 35.39
C ILE A 303 43.13 11.32 34.51
N ASP A 304 42.17 12.23 34.36
CA ASP A 304 41.07 12.07 33.42
C ASP A 304 41.45 12.67 32.06
N THR A 305 41.70 11.78 31.09
CA THR A 305 42.02 12.13 29.69
C THR A 305 40.82 11.94 28.75
N SER A 306 39.62 11.62 29.27
CA SER A 306 38.45 11.23 28.46
C SER A 306 38.03 12.28 27.42
N LYS A 307 38.45 13.55 27.60
CA LYS A 307 38.17 14.67 26.70
C LYS A 307 39.40 15.22 25.97
N ALA A 308 40.58 14.67 26.21
CA ALA A 308 41.86 15.18 25.70
C ALA A 308 42.22 14.66 24.31
N GLY A 309 41.44 13.75 23.72
CA GLY A 309 41.73 13.16 22.41
C GLY A 309 42.82 12.09 22.48
N TYR A 310 43.60 11.95 21.40
CA TYR A 310 44.64 10.93 21.26
C TYR A 310 46.02 11.55 21.54
N GLY A 311 46.76 10.99 22.48
CA GLY A 311 48.12 11.38 22.81
C GLY A 311 48.72 10.49 23.88
N ASP A 312 50.05 10.45 23.94
CA ASP A 312 50.77 9.73 24.97
C ASP A 312 50.71 10.49 26.30
N LEU A 313 50.41 9.77 27.37
CA LEU A 313 50.41 10.30 28.72
C LEU A 313 51.77 10.03 29.37
N GLU A 314 52.47 11.10 29.74
CA GLU A 314 53.70 11.02 30.53
C GLU A 314 53.46 11.61 31.92
N VAL A 315 53.94 10.90 32.95
CA VAL A 315 53.83 11.32 34.34
C VAL A 315 55.23 11.36 34.94
N GLN A 316 55.64 12.54 35.39
CA GLN A 316 56.89 12.75 36.09
C GLN A 316 56.62 13.34 37.47
N VAL A 317 57.12 12.67 38.51
CA VAL A 317 57.12 13.17 39.88
C VAL A 317 58.52 13.72 40.16
N LEU A 318 58.60 15.02 40.45
CA LEU A 318 59.86 15.77 40.66
C LEU A 318 60.17 15.96 42.15
#